data_AF-Q12TT7-F1
#
_entry.id   AF-Q12TT7-F1
#
_cell.length_a   1.000
_cell.length_b   1.000
_cell.length_c   1.000
_cell.angle_alpha   90.00
_cell.angle_beta   90.00
_cell.angle_gamma   90.00
#
_symmetry.space_group_name_H-M   'P 1'
#
loop_
_entity.id
_entity.type
_entity.pdbx_description
1 polymer ?
#
loop_
_entity_poly.entity_id
_entity_poly.type
_entity_poly.pdbx_seq_one_letter_code
_entity_poly.pdbx_strand_id
1 'polypeptide(L)'
;MKVIIDTNGFMIPVQFKVDIFGELGRLGYDEFIVPQAVVNELKSLVKKYRGENKTAAKVGLSLSDRCTLLDRAGIADDIILQLALDMDAAVLTNDVGLVKRLNDANATVVRLRQKNRLDITR
;
A
#
# COMPACT_ATOMS: atom_id res chain seq x y z
N MET A 1 0.19 -11.06 11.00
CA MET A 1 0.92 -11.15 9.70
C MET A 1 1.31 -9.76 9.22
N LYS A 2 2.41 -9.66 8.46
CA LYS A 2 2.92 -8.38 7.94
C LYS A 2 2.31 -8.00 6.61
N VAL A 3 2.01 -6.72 6.44
CA VAL A 3 1.61 -6.15 5.15
C VAL A 3 2.31 -4.82 4.90
N ILE A 4 2.89 -4.69 3.72
CA ILE A 4 3.44 -3.45 3.19
C ILE A 4 2.33 -2.73 2.43
N ILE A 5 2.07 -1.47 2.77
CA ILE A 5 1.06 -0.67 2.11
C ILE A 5 1.75 0.25 1.10
N ASP A 6 1.41 0.08 -0.18
CA ASP A 6 1.86 0.93 -1.28
C ASP A 6 1.06 2.25 -1.33
N THR A 7 1.56 3.25 -2.06
CA THR A 7 0.90 4.53 -2.31
C THR A 7 -0.54 4.33 -2.81
N ASN A 8 -0.75 3.40 -3.75
CA ASN A 8 -2.09 3.09 -4.25
C ASN A 8 -3.01 2.55 -3.14
N GLY A 9 -2.48 1.68 -2.27
CA GLY A 9 -3.20 1.15 -1.10
C GLY A 9 -3.69 2.27 -0.17
N PHE A 10 -2.85 3.26 0.10
CA PHE A 10 -3.20 4.42 0.92
C PHE A 10 -4.25 5.36 0.31
N MET A 11 -4.45 5.33 -1.01
CA MET A 11 -5.46 6.15 -1.69
C MET A 11 -6.87 5.54 -1.66
N ILE A 12 -6.98 4.23 -1.40
CA ILE A 12 -8.24 3.48 -1.40
C ILE A 12 -9.32 4.08 -0.49
N PRO A 13 -9.03 4.53 0.76
CA PRO A 13 -10.06 5.02 1.67
C PRO A 13 -10.86 6.20 1.13
N VAL A 14 -10.21 7.11 0.41
CA VAL A 14 -10.91 8.27 -0.17
C VAL A 14 -11.59 7.90 -1.48
N GLN A 15 -10.90 7.17 -2.36
CA GLN A 15 -11.40 6.85 -3.70
C GLN A 15 -12.57 5.85 -3.68
N PHE A 16 -12.59 4.94 -2.70
CA PHE A 16 -13.54 3.82 -2.66
C PHE A 16 -14.30 3.70 -1.33
N LYS A 17 -14.04 4.57 -0.34
CA LYS A 17 -14.71 4.56 0.97
C LYS A 17 -14.55 3.24 1.72
N VAL A 18 -13.36 2.64 1.64
CA VAL A 18 -13.01 1.38 2.30
C VAL A 18 -12.05 1.66 3.45
N ASP A 19 -12.34 1.13 4.63
CA ASP A 19 -11.39 1.11 5.75
C ASP A 19 -10.34 0.01 5.50
N ILE A 20 -9.19 0.41 4.95
CA ILE A 20 -8.11 -0.53 4.63
C ILE A 20 -7.57 -1.24 5.87
N PHE A 21 -7.53 -0.60 7.03
CA PHE A 21 -6.97 -1.22 8.24
C PHE A 21 -7.95 -2.24 8.82
N GLY A 22 -9.24 -1.92 8.85
CA GLY A 22 -10.28 -2.88 9.23
C GLY A 22 -10.30 -4.10 8.30
N GLU A 23 -10.21 -3.87 6.98
CA GLU A 23 -10.18 -4.96 6.00
C GLU A 23 -8.90 -5.80 6.06
N LEU A 24 -7.73 -5.17 6.27
CA LEU A 24 -6.48 -5.90 6.49
C LEU A 24 -6.54 -6.73 7.79
N GLY A 25 -7.10 -6.16 8.87
CA GLY A 25 -7.35 -6.88 10.12
C GLY A 25 -8.28 -8.08 9.92
N ARG A 26 -9.37 -7.92 9.15
CA ARG A 26 -10.27 -9.03 8.76
C ARG A 26 -9.54 -10.16 8.03
N LEU A 27 -8.50 -9.83 7.26
CA LEU A 27 -7.65 -10.80 6.55
C LEU A 27 -6.52 -11.38 7.42
N GLY A 28 -6.37 -10.96 8.69
CA GLY A 28 -5.37 -11.48 9.63
C GLY A 28 -4.05 -10.68 9.67
N TYR A 29 -4.00 -9.50 9.06
CA TYR A 29 -2.83 -8.62 9.14
C TYR A 29 -2.95 -7.65 10.32
N ASP A 30 -1.90 -7.58 11.12
CA ASP A 30 -1.79 -6.79 12.35
C ASP A 30 -0.51 -5.93 12.41
N GLU A 31 0.47 -6.24 11.55
CA GLU A 31 1.70 -5.47 11.39
C GLU A 31 1.66 -4.69 10.07
N PHE A 32 1.43 -3.37 10.13
CA PHE A 32 1.38 -2.48 8.97
C PHE A 32 2.72 -1.80 8.76
N ILE A 33 3.27 -1.91 7.54
CA ILE A 33 4.59 -1.40 7.20
C ILE A 33 4.47 -0.40 6.05
N VAL A 34 5.25 0.68 6.12
CA VAL A 34 5.39 1.64 5.02
C VAL A 34 6.87 1.98 4.81
N PRO A 35 7.42 1.86 3.60
CA PRO A 35 8.76 2.33 3.32
C PRO A 35 8.81 3.85 3.12
N GLN A 36 9.94 4.47 3.46
CA GLN A 36 10.15 5.91 3.28
C GLN A 36 9.94 6.37 1.83
N ALA A 37 10.20 5.51 0.84
CA ALA A 37 9.90 5.77 -0.57
C ALA A 37 8.41 6.04 -0.84
N VAL A 38 7.50 5.25 -0.26
CA VAL A 38 6.04 5.43 -0.39
C VAL A 38 5.58 6.74 0.27
N VAL A 39 6.11 7.06 1.45
CA VAL A 39 5.82 8.34 2.13
C VAL A 39 6.27 9.53 1.27
N ASN A 40 7.43 9.43 0.62
CA ASN A 40 7.94 10.48 -0.27
C ASN A 40 7.07 10.63 -1.52
N GLU A 41 6.58 9.53 -2.08
CA GLU A 41 5.64 9.55 -3.20
C GLU A 41 4.33 10.23 -2.81
N LEU A 42 3.71 9.85 -1.67
CA LEU A 42 2.51 10.51 -1.16
C LEU A 42 2.71 12.03 -1.00
N LYS A 43 3.83 12.47 -0.42
CA LYS A 43 4.17 13.90 -0.31
C LYS A 43 4.27 14.59 -1.68
N SER A 44 4.84 13.91 -2.68
CA SER A 44 4.90 14.39 -4.07
C SER A 44 3.51 14.48 -4.69
N LEU A 45 2.65 13.47 -4.51
CA LEU A 45 1.28 13.46 -5.02
C LEU A 45 0.42 14.57 -4.42
N VAL A 46 0.56 14.86 -3.13
CA VAL A 46 -0.12 15.99 -2.47
C VAL A 46 0.19 17.33 -3.16
N LYS A 47 1.40 17.51 -3.68
CA LYS A 47 1.82 18.72 -4.40
C LYS A 47 1.28 18.73 -5.84
N LYS A 48 1.36 17.59 -6.53
CA LYS A 48 1.03 17.44 -7.96
C LYS A 48 -0.47 17.39 -8.24
N TYR A 49 -1.22 16.61 -7.47
CA TYR A 49 -2.65 16.37 -7.74
C TYR A 49 -3.56 17.52 -7.32
N ARG A 50 -4.80 17.47 -7.80
CA ARG A 50 -5.90 18.40 -7.52
C ARG A 50 -7.19 17.61 -7.23
N GLY A 51 -8.19 18.28 -6.66
CA GLY A 51 -9.48 17.67 -6.35
C GLY A 51 -9.37 16.45 -5.43
N GLU A 52 -10.19 15.44 -5.69
CA GLU A 52 -10.29 14.20 -4.90
C GLU A 52 -8.95 13.46 -4.78
N ASN A 53 -8.14 13.41 -5.85
CA ASN A 53 -6.83 12.75 -5.81
C ASN A 53 -5.85 13.43 -4.86
N LYS A 54 -5.91 14.76 -4.71
CA LYS A 54 -5.12 15.48 -3.70
C LYS A 54 -5.61 15.14 -2.28
N THR A 55 -6.93 15.04 -2.11
CA THR A 55 -7.52 14.62 -0.83
C THR A 55 -7.10 13.20 -0.47
N ALA A 56 -7.15 12.28 -1.43
CA ALA A 56 -6.70 10.90 -1.28
C ALA A 56 -5.22 10.82 -0.86
N ALA A 57 -4.33 11.55 -1.53
CA ALA A 57 -2.92 11.58 -1.17
C ALA A 57 -2.67 12.18 0.23
N LYS A 58 -3.43 13.22 0.63
CA LYS A 58 -3.32 13.82 1.97
C LYS A 58 -3.77 12.86 3.06
N VAL A 59 -4.92 12.21 2.86
CA VAL A 59 -5.44 11.20 3.79
C VAL A 59 -4.48 10.02 3.85
N GLY A 60 -4.02 9.53 2.70
CA GLY A 60 -3.03 8.47 2.62
C GLY A 60 -1.74 8.77 3.39
N LEU A 61 -1.23 10.00 3.28
CA LEU A 61 -0.06 10.44 4.06
C LEU A 61 -0.34 10.40 5.57
N SER A 62 -1.49 10.90 6.02
CA SER A 62 -1.87 10.82 7.44
C SER A 62 -2.08 9.39 7.93
N LEU A 63 -2.58 8.49 7.08
CA LEU A 63 -2.74 7.08 7.42
C LEU A 63 -1.40 6.35 7.50
N SER A 64 -0.39 6.80 6.76
CA SER A 64 0.96 6.23 6.83
C SER A 64 1.61 6.40 8.21
N ASP A 65 1.20 7.42 8.98
CA ASP A 65 1.66 7.64 10.37
C ASP A 65 1.23 6.53 11.34
N ARG A 66 0.24 5.70 10.95
CA ARG A 66 -0.21 4.53 11.72
C ARG A 66 0.61 3.27 11.46
N CYS A 67 1.56 3.33 10.54
CA CYS A 67 2.37 2.19 10.11
C CYS A 67 3.78 2.27 10.69
N THR A 68 4.45 1.12 10.77
CA THR A 68 5.89 1.07 11.05
C THR A 68 6.64 1.58 9.82
N LEU A 69 7.29 2.73 9.98
CA LEU A 69 8.12 3.32 8.94
C LEU A 69 9.46 2.59 8.84
N LEU A 70 9.78 2.09 7.64
CA LEU A 70 11.11 1.57 7.32
C LEU A 70 11.89 2.60 6.51
N ASP A 71 13.06 2.99 7.01
CA ASP A 71 13.95 3.93 6.35
C ASP A 71 14.64 3.24 5.14
N ARG A 72 13.90 3.18 4.05
CA ARG A 72 14.30 2.68 2.73
C ARG A 72 13.80 3.65 1.67
N ALA A 73 14.75 4.35 1.06
CA ALA A 73 14.52 5.33 0.00
C ALA A 73 15.07 4.83 -1.33
N GLY A 74 14.43 5.23 -2.43
CA GLY A 74 14.70 4.71 -3.78
C GLY A 74 13.43 4.60 -4.61
N ILE A 75 13.43 3.70 -5.59
CA ILE A 75 12.24 3.39 -6.40
C ILE A 75 11.29 2.57 -5.54
N ALA A 76 10.05 3.07 -5.34
CA ALA A 76 9.08 2.49 -4.40
C ALA A 76 8.80 1.01 -4.71
N ASP A 77 8.44 0.68 -5.95
CA ASP A 77 8.16 -0.69 -6.38
C ASP A 77 9.30 -1.67 -6.11
N ASP A 78 10.55 -1.24 -6.33
CA ASP A 78 11.73 -2.08 -6.12
C ASP A 78 11.95 -2.35 -4.63
N ILE A 79 11.79 -1.31 -3.81
CA ILE A 79 11.88 -1.42 -2.35
C ILE A 79 10.75 -2.29 -1.80
N ILE A 80 9.53 -2.10 -2.28
CA ILE A 80 8.36 -2.88 -1.84
C ILE A 80 8.57 -4.35 -2.16
N LEU A 81 9.01 -4.68 -3.38
CA LEU A 81 9.32 -6.05 -3.76
C LEU A 81 10.39 -6.66 -2.86
N GLN A 82 11.50 -5.94 -2.66
CA GLN A 82 12.58 -6.42 -1.80
C GLN A 82 12.10 -6.66 -0.36
N LEU A 83 11.39 -5.69 0.24
CA LEU A 83 10.87 -5.81 1.60
C LEU A 83 9.85 -6.93 1.73
N ALA A 84 9.01 -7.14 0.72
CA ALA A 84 8.02 -8.23 0.72
C ALA A 84 8.72 -9.60 0.83
N LEU A 85 9.83 -9.77 0.11
CA LEU A 85 10.63 -11.00 0.15
C LEU A 85 11.44 -11.14 1.43
N ASP A 86 12.13 -10.07 1.85
CA ASP A 86 13.01 -10.08 3.03
C ASP A 86 12.23 -10.34 4.34
N MET A 87 10.97 -9.92 4.40
CA MET A 87 10.14 -9.95 5.60
C MET A 87 8.99 -10.96 5.55
N ASP A 88 8.85 -11.71 4.46
CA ASP A 88 7.69 -12.56 4.16
C ASP A 88 6.36 -11.80 4.38
N ALA A 89 6.30 -10.58 3.82
CA ALA A 89 5.19 -9.67 3.99
C ALA A 89 4.31 -9.63 2.74
N ALA A 90 2.99 -9.57 2.95
CA ALA A 90 2.08 -9.30 1.84
C ALA A 90 2.20 -7.84 1.39
N VAL A 91 1.71 -7.52 0.18
CA VAL A 91 1.67 -6.14 -0.32
C VAL A 91 0.25 -5.73 -0.68
N LEU A 92 -0.23 -4.62 -0.12
CA LEU A 92 -1.46 -3.98 -0.55
C LEU A 92 -1.18 -3.02 -1.70
N THR A 93 -1.49 -3.43 -2.92
CA THR A 93 -1.41 -2.58 -4.12
C THR A 93 -2.44 -2.99 -5.17
N ASN A 94 -2.90 -2.03 -5.98
CA ASN A 94 -3.70 -2.31 -7.17
C ASN A 94 -2.94 -2.07 -8.46
N ASP A 95 -1.67 -1.65 -8.40
CA ASP A 95 -0.85 -1.41 -9.58
C ASP A 95 -0.59 -2.73 -10.34
N VAL A 96 -0.97 -2.77 -11.61
CA VAL A 96 -0.91 -4.01 -12.41
C VAL A 96 0.53 -4.46 -12.65
N GLY A 97 1.47 -3.51 -12.79
CA GLY A 97 2.88 -3.80 -12.99
C GLY A 97 3.51 -4.39 -11.73
N LEU A 98 3.29 -3.75 -10.58
CA LEU A 98 3.80 -4.24 -9.30
C LEU A 98 3.18 -5.58 -8.91
N VAL A 99 1.87 -5.77 -9.12
CA VAL A 99 1.20 -7.06 -8.88
C VAL A 99 1.87 -8.18 -9.68
N LYS A 100 2.17 -7.94 -10.97
CA LYS A 100 2.85 -8.94 -11.80
C LYS A 100 4.21 -9.30 -11.23
N ARG A 101 5.02 -8.30 -10.87
CA ARG A 101 6.36 -8.49 -10.28
C ARG A 101 6.31 -9.28 -8.97
N LEU A 102 5.34 -8.99 -8.11
CA LEU A 102 5.16 -9.68 -6.84
C LEU A 102 4.76 -11.15 -7.04
N ASN A 103 3.80 -11.40 -7.94
CA ASN A 103 3.38 -12.75 -8.29
C ASN A 103 4.53 -13.57 -8.92
N ASP A 104 5.29 -12.98 -9.83
CA ASP A 104 6.47 -13.62 -10.45
C ASP A 104 7.53 -14.01 -9.40
N ALA A 105 7.57 -13.28 -8.27
CA ALA A 105 8.44 -13.54 -7.13
C ALA A 105 7.78 -14.38 -6.01
N ASN A 106 6.58 -14.91 -6.23
CA ASN A 106 5.77 -15.65 -5.23
C ASN A 106 5.43 -14.86 -3.94
N ALA A 107 5.45 -13.52 -3.99
CA ALA A 107 5.01 -12.69 -2.89
C ALA A 107 3.47 -12.59 -2.84
N THR A 108 2.90 -12.58 -1.64
CA THR A 108 1.44 -12.49 -1.45
C THR A 108 0.94 -11.07 -1.75
N VAL A 109 -0.12 -10.94 -2.55
CA VAL A 109 -0.70 -9.65 -2.90
C VAL A 109 -2.10 -9.49 -2.31
N VAL A 110 -2.36 -8.35 -1.69
CA VAL A 110 -3.70 -7.92 -1.25
C VAL A 110 -4.18 -6.83 -2.20
N ARG A 111 -5.41 -6.97 -2.71
CA ARG A 111 -5.99 -6.05 -3.70
C ARG A 111 -7.38 -5.61 -3.31
N LEU A 112 -7.78 -4.43 -3.76
CA LEU A 112 -9.17 -4.01 -3.74
C LEU A 112 -9.96 -4.84 -4.75
N ARG A 113 -11.01 -5.50 -4.28
CA ARG A 113 -11.98 -6.22 -5.11
C ARG A 113 -13.34 -5.57 -5.00
N GLN A 114 -14.08 -5.62 -6.12
CA GLN A 114 -15.47 -5.12 -6.22
C GLN A 114 -15.66 -3.66 -5.77
N LYS A 115 -14.56 -2.89 -5.68
CA LYS A 115 -14.53 -1.51 -5.20
C LYS A 115 -15.05 -1.32 -3.76
N ASN A 116 -15.07 -2.37 -2.93
CA ASN A 116 -15.62 -2.29 -1.58
C ASN A 116 -14.93 -3.17 -0.53
N ARG A 117 -14.01 -4.06 -0.89
CA ARG A 117 -13.32 -4.97 0.04
C ARG A 117 -11.90 -5.28 -0.38
N LEU A 118 -11.07 -5.71 0.56
CA LEU A 118 -9.76 -6.27 0.27
C LEU A 118 -9.82 -7.79 0.20
N ASP A 119 -9.13 -8.38 -0.76
CA ASP A 119 -8.95 -9.84 -0.85
C ASP A 119 -7.50 -10.18 -1.20
N ILE A 120 -7.09 -11.37 -0.77
CA ILE A 120 -5.79 -11.95 -1.11
C ILE A 120 -5.87 -12.53 -2.53
N THR A 121 -4.86 -12.21 -3.34
CA THR A 121 -4.67 -12.75 -4.67
C THR A 121 -3.30 -13.39 -4.76
N ARG A 122 -3.24 -14.59 -5.34
CA ARG A 122 -2.03 -15.28 -5.74
C ARG A 122 -2.02 -15.37 -7.26
#